data_AF-A0A9E5J7T7-F1
#
_entry.id   AF-A0A9E5J7T7-F1
#
_cell.length_a   1.000
_cell.length_b   1.000
_cell.length_c   1.000
_cell.angle_alpha   90.00
_cell.angle_beta   90.00
_cell.angle_gamma   90.00
#
_symmetry.space_group_name_H-M   'P 1'
#
loop_
_entity.id
_entity.type
_entity.pdbx_description
1 polymer ?
#
loop_
_entity_poly.entity_id
_entity_poly.type
_entity_poly.pdbx_seq_one_letter_code
_entity_poly.pdbx_strand_id
1 'polypeptide(L)'
;MSEFHLEPKPSGAIQKAAEQSVPVTGTEPSGFFTQLKGFWVTFSTMFKKPNTIEYPEVKPEVAPRFHGRHQLNRYEDGLEKCIGCELCAWACPADAIYVEGENNSEGNQISPGERHAKVYQINYLRCIFCGLCIEACPTRALTMTNEYEIVLLAWVMITLAIFYIALEAPFLGIVQVVVYTGAVMMLFLFILMLVGVDSSDSLVEKIKGIRSVAIFTALAFSLTLITFIARAELGRPSVGLDEANSGGNVEGLAQYLFSDYVWAFEVISALLITAALGAMVLAHSEKSDVARTSQRARSIARFRGKSIATAAGLPGSGVYARNNALDLPALLPDGKPSDLSIAEVLHRRGDVAESKSYQLEGLPKIDDEGNK
;
A
#
# COMPACT_ATOMS: atom_id res chain seq x y z
N MET A 1 6.33 38.64 -1.05
CA MET A 1 5.88 37.38 -0.43
C MET A 1 4.86 37.79 0.61
N SER A 2 3.58 37.84 0.23
CA SER A 2 2.51 38.25 1.14
C SER A 2 2.29 37.16 2.17
N GLU A 3 2.61 37.43 3.43
CA GLU A 3 2.36 36.53 4.55
C GLU A 3 0.86 36.19 4.60
N PHE A 4 0.55 34.93 4.35
CA PHE A 4 -0.80 34.40 4.48
C PHE A 4 -1.04 34.11 5.97
N HIS A 5 -1.43 35.14 6.72
CA HIS A 5 -1.87 34.99 8.11
C HIS A 5 -3.24 34.29 8.12
N LEU A 6 -3.24 32.98 8.35
CA LEU A 6 -4.45 32.24 8.72
C LEU A 6 -4.76 32.54 10.19
N GLU A 7 -5.63 33.51 10.46
CA GLU A 7 -6.26 33.61 11.76
C GLU A 7 -7.24 32.43 11.93
N PRO A 8 -7.04 31.55 12.93
CA PRO A 8 -7.97 30.46 13.18
C PRO A 8 -9.30 31.06 13.62
N LYS A 9 -10.33 30.90 12.79
CA LYS A 9 -11.71 31.29 13.11
C LYS A 9 -12.08 30.60 14.44
N PRO A 10 -12.40 31.34 15.51
CA PRO A 10 -12.75 30.72 16.79
C PRO A 10 -14.12 30.05 16.62
N SER A 11 -14.10 28.79 16.22
CA SER A 11 -15.31 27.99 16.18
C SER A 11 -15.66 27.64 17.63
N GLY A 12 -16.86 28.02 18.07
CA GLY A 12 -17.36 27.63 19.40
C GLY A 12 -17.41 26.11 19.62
N ALA A 13 -17.19 25.32 18.56
CA ALA A 13 -17.02 23.88 18.63
C ALA A 13 -15.74 23.46 19.38
N ILE A 14 -14.62 24.15 19.19
CA ILE A 14 -13.36 23.84 19.90
C ILE A 14 -13.48 24.21 21.38
N GLN A 15 -14.12 25.33 21.70
CA GLN A 15 -14.37 25.74 23.09
C GLN A 15 -15.35 24.79 23.79
N LYS A 16 -16.41 24.33 23.11
CA LYS A 16 -17.32 23.31 23.65
C LYS A 16 -16.65 21.95 23.85
N ALA A 17 -15.75 21.55 22.95
CA ALA A 17 -14.97 20.32 23.09
C ALA A 17 -13.96 20.40 24.25
N ALA A 18 -13.37 21.58 24.47
CA ALA A 18 -12.52 21.86 25.63
C ALA A 18 -13.32 21.86 26.95
N GLU A 19 -14.56 22.38 26.97
CA GLU A 19 -15.45 22.30 28.14
C GLU A 19 -15.92 20.88 28.45
N GLN A 20 -16.06 20.01 27.44
CA GLN A 20 -16.46 18.61 27.64
C GLN A 20 -15.30 17.71 28.06
N SER A 21 -14.05 18.11 27.81
CA SER A 21 -12.84 17.41 28.25
C SER A 21 -12.42 17.90 29.63
N VAL A 22 -13.32 17.81 30.61
CA VAL A 22 -12.96 18.09 32.01
C VAL A 22 -11.95 17.03 32.48
N PRO A 23 -10.75 17.39 32.95
CA PRO A 23 -9.84 16.44 33.55
C PRO A 23 -10.47 15.88 34.83
N VAL A 24 -10.54 14.55 34.92
CA VAL A 24 -11.04 13.84 36.10
C VAL A 24 -10.06 14.08 37.25
N THR A 25 -10.37 15.06 38.09
CA THR A 25 -9.51 15.54 39.18
C THR A 25 -9.97 15.08 40.56
N GLY A 26 -11.06 14.31 40.65
CA GLY A 26 -11.59 13.78 41.90
C GLY A 26 -11.35 12.29 42.06
N THR A 27 -10.48 11.90 43.00
CA THR A 27 -10.31 10.52 43.48
C THR A 27 -11.14 10.24 44.73
N GLU A 28 -12.30 10.89 44.89
CA GLU A 28 -13.22 10.60 45.99
C GLU A 28 -14.31 9.61 45.54
N PRO A 29 -14.72 8.65 46.39
CA PRO A 29 -15.79 7.72 46.06
C PRO A 29 -17.08 8.51 45.82
N SER A 30 -17.52 8.52 44.56
CA SER A 30 -18.74 9.20 44.15
C SER A 30 -19.95 8.70 44.95
N GLY A 31 -20.74 9.60 45.53
CA GLY A 31 -21.94 9.23 46.27
C GLY A 31 -22.91 8.34 45.46
N PHE A 32 -23.70 7.52 46.15
CA PHE A 32 -24.61 6.52 45.58
C PHE A 32 -25.50 7.06 44.44
N PHE A 33 -26.01 8.28 44.56
CA PHE A 33 -26.83 8.93 43.53
C PHE A 33 -26.05 9.27 42.24
N THR A 34 -24.74 9.50 42.34
CA THR A 34 -23.86 9.79 41.20
C THR A 34 -23.52 8.50 40.44
N GLN A 35 -23.34 7.39 41.16
CA GLN A 35 -23.18 6.06 40.55
C GLN A 35 -24.45 5.62 39.82
N LEU A 36 -25.63 5.85 40.41
CA LEU A 36 -26.93 5.61 39.77
C LEU A 36 -27.09 6.39 38.46
N LYS A 37 -26.56 7.62 38.35
CA LYS A 37 -26.54 8.35 37.07
C LYS A 37 -25.68 7.66 36.01
N GLY A 38 -24.52 7.11 36.38
CA GLY A 38 -23.69 6.31 35.47
C GLY A 38 -24.38 5.02 35.02
N PHE A 39 -25.02 4.31 35.94
CA PHE A 39 -25.84 3.13 35.63
C PHE A 39 -27.05 3.48 34.76
N TRP A 40 -27.66 4.65 34.96
CA TRP A 40 -28.76 5.15 34.12
C TRP A 40 -28.30 5.48 32.70
N VAL A 41 -27.11 6.04 32.52
CA VAL A 41 -26.52 6.24 31.18
C VAL A 41 -26.28 4.88 30.52
N THR A 42 -25.77 3.89 31.24
CA THR A 42 -25.57 2.52 30.72
C THR A 42 -26.89 1.87 30.33
N PHE A 43 -27.90 1.93 31.21
CA PHE A 43 -29.25 1.41 30.98
C PHE A 43 -29.93 2.09 29.79
N SER A 44 -29.87 3.42 29.71
CA SER A 44 -30.43 4.17 28.58
C SER A 44 -29.68 3.93 27.26
N THR A 45 -28.40 3.57 27.31
CA THR A 45 -27.61 3.23 26.12
C THR A 45 -27.93 1.82 25.62
N MET A 46 -28.34 0.89 26.50
CA MET A 46 -28.77 -0.46 26.13
C MET A 46 -30.00 -0.49 25.19
N PHE A 47 -30.88 0.53 25.27
CA PHE A 47 -32.06 0.68 24.40
C PHE A 47 -31.82 1.56 23.18
N LYS A 48 -30.63 2.16 23.03
CA LYS A 48 -30.28 2.89 21.81
C LYS A 48 -29.87 1.87 20.75
N LYS A 49 -30.15 2.21 19.48
CA LYS A 49 -29.63 1.41 18.36
C LYS A 49 -28.10 1.35 18.45
N PRO A 50 -27.48 0.17 18.31
CA PRO A 50 -26.03 0.06 18.29
C PRO A 50 -25.48 0.86 17.11
N ASN A 51 -24.45 1.66 17.35
CA ASN A 51 -23.77 2.46 16.32
C ASN A 51 -22.81 1.61 15.46
N THR A 52 -22.92 0.29 15.55
CA THR A 52 -22.10 -0.67 14.83
C THR A 52 -22.69 -0.90 13.46
N ILE A 53 -21.83 -0.87 12.46
CA ILE A 53 -22.16 -1.15 11.07
C ILE A 53 -21.86 -2.65 10.85
N GLU A 54 -22.73 -3.34 10.11
CA GLU A 54 -22.55 -4.77 9.81
C GLU A 54 -21.46 -4.95 8.75
N TYR A 55 -20.20 -5.01 9.20
CA TYR A 55 -19.06 -5.36 8.35
C TYR A 55 -19.04 -6.89 8.15
N PRO A 56 -18.86 -7.41 6.92
CA PRO A 56 -18.39 -6.75 5.70
C PRO A 56 -19.47 -6.24 4.74
N GLU A 57 -20.76 -6.46 5.04
CA GLU A 57 -21.87 -6.15 4.13
C GLU A 57 -22.09 -4.65 3.94
N VAL A 58 -21.88 -3.86 4.99
CA VAL A 58 -21.99 -2.40 4.99
C VAL A 58 -20.65 -1.81 5.47
N LYS A 59 -19.89 -1.25 4.54
CA LYS A 59 -18.59 -0.62 4.84
C LYS A 59 -18.83 0.81 5.38
N PRO A 60 -18.19 1.22 6.50
CA PRO A 60 -18.17 2.62 6.93
C PRO A 60 -17.72 3.55 5.80
N GLU A 61 -18.40 4.70 5.69
CA GLU A 61 -17.97 5.78 4.81
C GLU A 61 -16.65 6.36 5.35
N VAL A 62 -15.58 6.21 4.57
CA VAL A 62 -14.28 6.80 4.92
C VAL A 62 -14.32 8.32 4.75
N ALA A 63 -13.39 9.02 5.41
CA ALA A 63 -13.29 10.48 5.28
C ALA A 63 -13.08 10.89 3.80
N PRO A 64 -13.64 12.03 3.34
CA PRO A 64 -13.58 12.46 1.93
C PRO A 64 -12.17 12.66 1.35
N ARG A 65 -11.14 12.76 2.21
CA ARG A 65 -9.72 12.94 1.83
C ARG A 65 -8.89 11.70 2.14
N PHE A 66 -9.52 10.55 2.38
CA PHE A 66 -8.79 9.31 2.56
C PHE A 66 -8.15 8.90 1.24
N HIS A 67 -6.86 8.55 1.31
CA HIS A 67 -6.07 8.14 0.17
C HIS A 67 -5.70 6.67 0.34
N GLY A 68 -6.48 5.75 -0.24
CA GLY A 68 -6.21 4.31 -0.19
C GLY A 68 -5.44 3.78 -1.39
N ARG A 69 -5.78 2.59 -1.89
CA ARG A 69 -5.05 1.95 -2.99
C ARG A 69 -5.33 2.67 -4.31
N HIS A 70 -4.29 2.88 -5.12
CA HIS A 70 -4.48 3.40 -6.48
C HIS A 70 -5.14 2.33 -7.34
N GLN A 71 -6.24 2.67 -8.02
CA GLN A 71 -6.95 1.82 -8.97
C GLN A 71 -6.94 2.47 -10.34
N LEU A 72 -6.60 1.68 -11.36
CA LEU A 72 -6.68 2.08 -12.76
C LEU A 72 -8.08 1.76 -13.28
N ASN A 73 -8.82 2.79 -13.65
CA ASN A 73 -10.20 2.66 -14.05
C ASN A 73 -10.34 2.32 -15.54
N ARG A 74 -11.42 1.63 -15.86
CA ARG A 74 -11.88 1.35 -17.22
C ARG A 74 -13.17 2.13 -17.52
N TYR A 75 -13.44 2.36 -18.79
CA TYR A 75 -14.74 2.84 -19.27
C TYR A 75 -15.77 1.71 -19.18
N GLU A 76 -17.04 2.07 -19.29
CA GLU A 76 -18.15 1.09 -19.27
C GLU A 76 -18.05 0.10 -20.44
N ASP A 77 -17.45 0.52 -21.55
CA ASP A 77 -17.18 -0.30 -22.74
C ASP A 77 -16.00 -1.28 -22.54
N GLY A 78 -15.35 -1.29 -21.38
CA GLY A 78 -14.23 -2.17 -21.04
C GLY A 78 -12.83 -1.65 -21.44
N LEU A 79 -12.77 -0.57 -22.22
CA LEU A 79 -11.52 0.13 -22.58
C LEU A 79 -10.84 0.75 -21.36
N GLU A 80 -9.51 0.76 -21.34
CA GLU A 80 -8.72 1.40 -20.29
C GLU A 80 -8.78 2.92 -20.40
N LYS A 81 -8.94 3.62 -19.26
CA LYS A 81 -8.88 5.10 -19.22
C LYS A 81 -7.46 5.65 -19.36
N CYS A 82 -6.46 4.81 -19.10
CA CYS A 82 -5.06 5.20 -19.17
C CYS A 82 -4.61 5.30 -20.63
N ILE A 83 -4.06 6.45 -20.99
CA ILE A 83 -3.52 6.71 -22.35
C ILE A 83 -1.99 6.54 -22.43
N GLY A 84 -1.34 6.04 -21.38
CA GLY A 84 0.11 5.82 -21.38
C GLY A 84 0.96 7.09 -21.54
N CYS A 85 0.47 8.26 -21.08
CA CYS A 85 1.20 9.55 -21.19
C CYS A 85 2.34 9.75 -20.17
N GLU A 86 2.49 8.82 -19.22
CA GLU A 86 3.54 8.80 -18.18
C GLU A 86 3.62 10.02 -17.22
N LEU A 87 2.68 10.97 -17.30
CA LEU A 87 2.63 12.14 -16.42
C LEU A 87 2.54 11.79 -14.92
N CYS A 88 1.86 10.69 -14.59
CA CYS A 88 1.74 10.23 -13.21
C CYS A 88 3.08 9.69 -12.64
N ALA A 89 3.93 9.11 -13.49
CA ALA A 89 5.29 8.74 -13.11
C ALA A 89 6.13 9.98 -12.83
N TRP A 90 6.03 10.98 -13.70
CA TRP A 90 6.74 12.25 -13.54
C TRP A 90 6.28 13.04 -12.31
N ALA A 91 4.98 13.09 -12.03
CA ALA A 91 4.42 13.81 -10.89
C ALA A 91 4.66 13.14 -9.54
N CYS A 92 5.12 11.88 -9.52
CA CYS A 92 5.32 11.14 -8.27
C CYS A 92 6.54 11.66 -7.52
N PRO A 93 6.40 12.34 -6.36
CA PRO A 93 7.55 12.87 -5.62
C PRO A 93 8.45 11.77 -5.05
N ALA A 94 7.85 10.60 -4.84
CA ALA A 94 8.55 9.42 -4.37
C ALA A 94 9.06 8.56 -5.52
N ASP A 95 8.82 8.89 -6.80
CA ASP A 95 9.24 8.08 -7.96
C ASP A 95 8.87 6.60 -7.79
N ALA A 96 7.61 6.39 -7.38
CA ALA A 96 7.04 5.09 -7.05
C ALA A 96 6.28 4.47 -8.23
N ILE A 97 6.07 5.18 -9.33
CA ILE A 97 5.22 4.74 -10.45
C ILE A 97 6.08 4.51 -11.68
N TYR A 98 5.91 3.35 -12.31
CA TYR A 98 6.50 2.99 -13.59
C TYR A 98 5.39 2.87 -14.65
N VAL A 99 5.54 3.57 -15.78
CA VAL A 99 4.65 3.52 -16.94
C VAL A 99 5.47 3.34 -18.21
N GLU A 100 4.97 2.51 -19.11
CA GLU A 100 5.45 2.31 -20.48
C GLU A 100 4.24 2.41 -21.42
N GLY A 101 4.22 3.44 -22.27
CA GLY A 101 3.14 3.63 -23.26
C GLY A 101 3.39 2.90 -24.58
N GLU A 102 2.33 2.39 -25.21
CA GLU A 102 2.35 1.79 -26.55
C GLU A 102 1.19 2.33 -27.41
N ASN A 103 1.37 2.40 -28.73
CA ASN A 103 0.32 2.85 -29.64
C ASN A 103 -0.77 1.78 -29.80
N ASN A 104 -2.04 2.20 -29.88
CA ASN A 104 -3.14 1.31 -30.27
C ASN A 104 -2.97 0.89 -31.74
N SER A 105 -3.35 -0.34 -32.06
CA SER A 105 -3.28 -0.89 -33.42
C SER A 105 -4.67 -0.93 -34.06
N GLU A 106 -4.73 -0.85 -35.40
CA GLU A 106 -6.00 -0.93 -36.13
C GLU A 106 -6.67 -2.29 -35.87
N GLY A 107 -7.86 -2.26 -35.26
CA GLY A 107 -8.64 -3.45 -34.90
C GLY A 107 -8.42 -3.99 -33.47
N ASN A 108 -7.42 -3.47 -32.72
CA ASN A 108 -7.20 -3.81 -31.32
C ASN A 108 -7.00 -2.54 -30.48
N GLN A 109 -8.12 -1.91 -30.12
CA GLN A 109 -8.14 -0.68 -29.35
C GLN A 109 -8.27 -1.01 -27.85
N ILE A 110 -7.25 -0.65 -27.08
CA ILE A 110 -7.20 -0.91 -25.63
C ILE A 110 -7.68 0.32 -24.85
N SER A 111 -7.48 1.52 -25.38
CA SER A 111 -7.90 2.80 -24.80
C SER A 111 -8.58 3.70 -25.87
N PRO A 112 -9.36 4.73 -25.49
CA PRO A 112 -10.01 5.62 -26.46
C PRO A 112 -9.05 6.54 -27.25
N GLY A 113 -7.75 6.54 -26.92
CA GLY A 113 -6.76 7.39 -27.56
C GLY A 113 -5.91 6.67 -28.61
N GLU A 114 -4.90 7.35 -29.12
CA GLU A 114 -3.89 6.75 -30.00
C GLU A 114 -2.95 5.79 -29.23
N ARG A 115 -2.92 5.87 -27.90
CA ARG A 115 -1.97 5.16 -27.02
C ARG A 115 -2.63 4.57 -25.79
N HIS A 116 -2.06 3.48 -25.29
CA HIS A 116 -2.42 2.82 -24.05
C HIS A 116 -1.17 2.58 -23.18
N ALA A 117 -1.35 2.23 -21.90
CA ALA A 117 -0.24 1.83 -21.05
C ALA A 117 -0.02 0.32 -21.19
N LYS A 118 1.05 -0.07 -21.87
CA LYS A 118 1.46 -1.47 -22.00
C LYS A 118 1.95 -2.03 -20.66
N VAL A 119 2.71 -1.24 -19.92
CA VAL A 119 3.14 -1.55 -18.55
C VAL A 119 2.75 -0.40 -17.63
N TYR A 120 2.03 -0.73 -16.57
CA TYR A 120 1.69 0.21 -15.51
C TYR A 120 1.90 -0.47 -14.15
N GLN A 121 2.87 0.00 -13.38
CA GLN A 121 3.24 -0.59 -12.09
C GLN A 121 3.45 0.50 -11.04
N ILE A 122 2.94 0.28 -9.82
CA ILE A 122 3.21 1.16 -8.68
C ILE A 122 3.94 0.36 -7.60
N ASN A 123 5.10 0.85 -7.19
CA ASN A 123 5.80 0.35 -6.02
C ASN A 123 5.18 0.96 -4.75
N TYR A 124 4.25 0.22 -4.13
CA TYR A 124 3.56 0.68 -2.93
C TYR A 124 4.48 0.84 -1.71
N LEU A 125 5.69 0.27 -1.71
CA LEU A 125 6.67 0.45 -0.63
C LEU A 125 7.31 1.83 -0.67
N ARG A 126 7.40 2.41 -1.86
CA ARG A 126 7.93 3.77 -2.07
C ARG A 126 6.81 4.81 -2.07
N CYS A 127 5.56 4.41 -2.31
CA CYS A 127 4.42 5.31 -2.36
C CYS A 127 4.09 5.89 -0.98
N ILE A 128 3.97 7.23 -0.91
CA ILE A 128 3.60 7.95 0.32
C ILE A 128 2.12 8.36 0.35
N PHE A 129 1.29 7.82 -0.56
CA PHE A 129 -0.16 8.07 -0.63
C PHE A 129 -0.57 9.56 -0.65
N CYS A 130 0.22 10.40 -1.34
CA CYS A 130 -0.02 11.85 -1.42
C CYS A 130 -1.15 12.27 -2.38
N GLY A 131 -1.51 11.44 -3.36
CA GLY A 131 -2.57 11.74 -4.34
C GLY A 131 -2.15 12.59 -5.55
N LEU A 132 -0.91 13.10 -5.61
CA LEU A 132 -0.44 13.97 -6.71
C LEU A 132 -0.52 13.32 -8.10
N CYS A 133 -0.32 12.00 -8.18
CA CYS A 133 -0.43 11.24 -9.42
C CYS A 133 -1.85 11.23 -10.02
N ILE A 134 -2.88 11.41 -9.18
CA ILE A 134 -4.28 11.50 -9.61
C ILE A 134 -4.59 12.89 -10.13
N GLU A 135 -4.10 13.92 -9.44
CA GLU A 135 -4.24 15.32 -9.88
C GLU A 135 -3.52 15.56 -11.20
N ALA A 136 -2.35 14.94 -11.38
CA ALA A 136 -1.58 15.02 -12.62
C ALA A 136 -2.19 14.19 -13.77
N CYS A 137 -3.14 13.30 -13.51
CA CYS A 137 -3.70 12.42 -14.54
C CYS A 137 -4.71 13.18 -15.42
N PRO A 138 -4.41 13.43 -16.71
CA PRO A 138 -5.27 14.26 -17.57
C PRO A 138 -6.62 13.60 -17.86
N THR A 139 -6.67 12.28 -17.95
CA THR A 139 -7.88 11.50 -18.24
C THR A 139 -8.60 11.03 -16.97
N ARG A 140 -8.08 11.35 -15.78
CA ARG A 140 -8.54 10.81 -14.49
C ARG A 140 -8.67 9.28 -14.51
N ALA A 141 -7.73 8.61 -15.18
CA ALA A 141 -7.66 7.16 -15.23
C ALA A 141 -7.34 6.53 -13.88
N LEU A 142 -6.68 7.26 -13.00
CA LEU A 142 -6.25 6.79 -11.68
C LEU A 142 -7.16 7.37 -10.60
N THR A 143 -7.65 6.53 -9.70
CA THR A 143 -8.40 6.96 -8.49
C THR A 143 -7.86 6.26 -7.25
N MET A 144 -8.00 6.88 -6.08
CA MET A 144 -7.78 6.18 -4.81
C MET A 144 -9.05 5.42 -4.43
N THR A 145 -8.90 4.16 -4.05
CA THR A 145 -9.94 3.37 -3.41
C THR A 145 -9.97 3.65 -1.92
N ASN A 146 -11.04 3.17 -1.28
CA ASN A 146 -11.26 3.30 0.16
C ASN A 146 -11.03 1.98 0.89
N GLU A 147 -10.24 1.08 0.31
CA GLU A 147 -9.98 -0.24 0.87
C GLU A 147 -9.02 -0.15 2.06
N TYR A 148 -9.50 -0.52 3.25
CA TYR A 148 -8.73 -0.54 4.51
C TYR A 148 -8.66 -1.94 5.13
N GLU A 149 -9.18 -2.96 4.45
CA GLU A 149 -9.43 -4.31 4.99
C GLU A 149 -8.17 -4.97 5.55
N ILE A 150 -7.01 -4.61 4.98
CA ILE A 150 -5.68 -5.02 5.41
C ILE A 150 -5.42 -4.68 6.90
N VAL A 151 -6.00 -3.59 7.42
CA VAL A 151 -5.81 -3.13 8.81
C VAL A 151 -6.61 -3.98 9.81
N LEU A 152 -7.71 -4.61 9.39
CA LEU A 152 -8.57 -5.38 10.28
C LEU A 152 -7.88 -6.64 10.81
N LEU A 153 -7.01 -7.26 10.01
CA LEU A 153 -6.25 -8.43 10.45
C LEU A 153 -5.26 -8.04 11.59
N ALA A 154 -4.60 -6.89 11.48
CA ALA A 154 -3.76 -6.36 12.55
C ALA A 154 -4.58 -6.05 13.81
N TRP A 155 -5.81 -5.53 13.65
CA TRP A 155 -6.71 -5.27 14.77
C TRP A 155 -7.09 -6.54 15.54
N VAL A 156 -7.39 -7.64 14.85
CA VAL A 156 -7.68 -8.94 15.47
C VAL A 156 -6.48 -9.45 16.27
N MET A 157 -5.27 -9.35 15.72
CA MET A 157 -4.04 -9.80 16.41
C MET A 157 -3.74 -8.97 17.67
N ILE A 158 -3.99 -7.66 17.64
CA ILE A 158 -3.83 -6.78 18.81
C ILE A 158 -4.87 -7.11 19.87
N THR A 159 -6.13 -7.33 19.47
CA THR A 159 -7.21 -7.70 20.39
C THR A 159 -6.89 -9.02 21.10
N LEU A 160 -6.36 -10.00 20.37
CA LEU A 160 -5.93 -11.29 20.93
C LEU A 160 -4.75 -11.13 21.91
N ALA A 161 -3.80 -10.25 21.62
CA ALA A 161 -2.72 -9.94 22.57
C ALA A 161 -3.24 -9.32 23.87
N ILE A 162 -4.24 -8.43 23.80
CA ILE A 162 -4.91 -7.87 24.98
C ILE A 162 -5.58 -8.97 25.80
N PHE A 163 -6.26 -9.92 25.14
CA PHE A 163 -6.84 -11.07 25.84
C PHE A 163 -5.78 -11.95 26.51
N TYR A 164 -4.61 -12.17 25.89
CA TYR A 164 -3.52 -12.90 26.55
C TYR A 164 -2.99 -12.19 27.79
N ILE A 165 -2.85 -10.86 27.75
CA ILE A 165 -2.45 -10.09 28.94
C ILE A 165 -3.53 -10.15 30.01
N ALA A 166 -4.81 -10.05 29.63
CA ALA A 166 -5.94 -10.15 30.55
C ALA A 166 -6.07 -11.55 31.20
N LEU A 167 -5.60 -12.59 30.52
CA LEU A 167 -5.54 -13.98 31.00
C LEU A 167 -4.23 -14.30 31.73
N GLU A 168 -3.53 -13.30 32.27
CA GLU A 168 -2.28 -13.47 33.05
C GLU A 168 -1.13 -14.15 32.27
N ALA A 169 -1.12 -14.01 30.94
CA ALA A 169 -0.05 -14.49 30.06
C ALA A 169 0.70 -13.33 29.37
N PRO A 170 1.38 -12.45 30.13
CA PRO A 170 1.96 -11.21 29.61
C PRO A 170 3.07 -11.45 28.58
N PHE A 171 3.92 -12.47 28.75
CA PHE A 171 4.98 -12.77 27.78
C PHE A 171 4.39 -13.16 26.42
N LEU A 172 3.39 -14.05 26.41
CA LEU A 172 2.75 -14.51 25.18
C LEU A 172 2.03 -13.34 24.48
N GLY A 173 1.39 -12.46 25.23
CA GLY A 173 0.78 -11.23 24.72
C GLY A 173 1.79 -10.30 24.05
N ILE A 174 2.95 -10.06 24.67
CA ILE A 174 4.01 -9.22 24.09
C ILE A 174 4.59 -9.86 22.82
N VAL A 175 4.89 -11.17 22.85
CA VAL A 175 5.38 -11.91 21.68
C VAL A 175 4.36 -11.87 20.54
N GLN A 176 3.06 -11.95 20.83
CA GLN A 176 2.01 -11.79 19.82
C GLN A 176 2.11 -10.46 19.08
N VAL A 177 2.31 -9.36 19.81
CA VAL A 177 2.45 -8.03 19.21
C VAL A 177 3.76 -7.91 18.42
N VAL A 178 4.89 -8.32 19.00
CA VAL A 178 6.21 -8.12 18.37
C VAL A 178 6.39 -9.02 17.15
N VAL A 179 6.04 -10.31 17.25
CA VAL A 179 6.32 -11.31 16.22
C VAL A 179 5.18 -11.38 15.21
N TYR A 180 3.94 -11.62 15.64
CA TYR A 180 2.84 -11.84 14.71
C TYR A 180 2.33 -10.54 14.12
N THR A 181 2.00 -9.55 14.96
CA THR A 181 1.53 -8.24 14.48
C THR A 181 2.67 -7.42 13.88
N GLY A 182 3.90 -7.55 14.39
CA GLY A 182 5.08 -6.87 13.88
C GLY A 182 5.65 -7.57 12.65
N ALA A 183 6.41 -8.65 12.84
CA ALA A 183 7.20 -9.25 11.77
C ALA A 183 6.35 -9.98 10.70
N VAL A 184 5.45 -10.88 11.12
CA VAL A 184 4.68 -11.73 10.18
C VAL A 184 3.66 -10.90 9.41
N MET A 185 2.92 -10.03 10.10
CA MET A 185 1.95 -9.15 9.44
C MET A 185 2.66 -8.26 8.43
N MET A 186 3.76 -7.58 8.82
CA MET A 186 4.46 -6.69 7.91
C MET A 186 5.01 -7.43 6.68
N LEU A 187 5.51 -8.66 6.85
CA LEU A 187 5.88 -9.52 5.73
C LEU A 187 4.68 -9.82 4.82
N PHE A 188 3.54 -10.18 5.41
CA PHE A 188 2.32 -10.45 4.65
C PHE A 188 1.82 -9.19 3.93
N LEU A 189 1.81 -8.03 4.60
CA LEU A 189 1.46 -6.74 3.99
C LEU A 189 2.38 -6.41 2.83
N PHE A 190 3.69 -6.58 3.01
CA PHE A 190 4.68 -6.36 1.97
C PHE A 190 4.44 -7.26 0.77
N ILE A 191 4.16 -8.55 1.00
CA ILE A 191 3.83 -9.51 -0.06
C ILE A 191 2.52 -9.13 -0.75
N LEU A 192 1.46 -8.83 -0.02
CA LEU A 192 0.18 -8.41 -0.60
C LEU A 192 0.32 -7.12 -1.42
N MET A 193 1.17 -6.19 -0.96
CA MET A 193 1.48 -4.96 -1.67
C MET A 193 2.29 -5.22 -2.95
N LEU A 194 3.20 -6.20 -2.94
CA LEU A 194 3.98 -6.59 -4.12
C LEU A 194 3.16 -7.39 -5.14
N VAL A 195 2.33 -8.32 -4.68
CA VAL A 195 1.52 -9.20 -5.54
C VAL A 195 0.29 -8.46 -6.06
N GLY A 196 -0.26 -7.52 -5.28
CA GLY A 196 -1.53 -6.88 -5.58
C GLY A 196 -2.68 -7.86 -5.38
N VAL A 197 -3.50 -7.64 -4.35
CA VAL A 197 -4.74 -8.42 -4.20
C VAL A 197 -5.77 -7.84 -5.15
N ASP A 198 -5.77 -8.32 -6.38
CA ASP A 198 -6.89 -8.15 -7.30
C ASP A 198 -7.65 -9.48 -7.37
N SER A 199 -8.47 -9.72 -6.36
CA SER A 199 -9.57 -10.68 -6.48
C SER A 199 -10.87 -9.95 -6.20
N SER A 200 -11.48 -9.41 -7.25
CA SER A 200 -12.92 -9.19 -7.29
C SER A 200 -13.57 -10.56 -7.29
N ASP A 201 -13.78 -11.09 -6.08
CA ASP A 201 -14.38 -12.40 -5.88
C ASP A 201 -15.72 -12.45 -6.60
N SER A 202 -15.83 -13.27 -7.64
CA SER A 202 -17.04 -13.30 -8.45
C SER A 202 -18.13 -13.96 -7.61
N LEU A 203 -19.17 -13.20 -7.26
CA LEU A 203 -20.36 -13.68 -6.50
C LEU A 203 -21.18 -14.76 -7.24
N VAL A 204 -20.70 -15.23 -8.39
CA VAL A 204 -21.33 -16.29 -9.18
C VAL A 204 -20.77 -17.63 -8.71
N GLU A 205 -21.61 -18.40 -8.02
CA GLU A 205 -21.28 -19.77 -7.62
C GLU A 205 -21.00 -20.64 -8.87
N LYS A 206 -19.73 -21.02 -9.09
CA LYS A 206 -19.36 -21.98 -10.15
C LYS A 206 -20.00 -23.35 -9.94
N ILE A 207 -20.18 -23.75 -8.68
CA ILE A 207 -20.81 -25.02 -8.28
C ILE A 207 -22.05 -24.68 -7.47
N LYS A 208 -23.22 -24.94 -8.05
CA LYS A 208 -24.52 -24.60 -7.45
C LYS A 208 -24.67 -25.28 -6.09
N GLY A 209 -24.93 -24.50 -5.04
CA GLY A 209 -25.23 -25.01 -3.70
C GLY A 209 -24.02 -25.22 -2.79
N ILE A 210 -22.80 -24.85 -3.22
CA ILE A 210 -21.62 -24.93 -2.36
C ILE A 210 -21.73 -24.01 -1.14
N ARG A 211 -22.40 -22.86 -1.29
CA ARG A 211 -22.58 -21.88 -0.21
C ARG A 211 -23.48 -22.42 0.90
N SER A 212 -24.59 -23.08 0.56
CA SER A 212 -25.46 -23.68 1.57
C SER A 212 -24.79 -24.83 2.29
N VAL A 213 -24.03 -25.67 1.58
CA VAL A 213 -23.22 -26.73 2.20
C VAL A 213 -22.15 -26.16 3.13
N ALA A 214 -21.44 -25.10 2.72
CA ALA A 214 -20.44 -24.44 3.54
C ALA A 214 -21.05 -23.83 4.81
N ILE A 215 -22.17 -23.11 4.69
CA ILE A 215 -22.89 -22.53 5.83
C ILE A 215 -23.35 -23.64 6.79
N PHE A 216 -23.97 -24.69 6.27
CA PHE A 216 -24.45 -25.81 7.11
C PHE A 216 -23.29 -26.49 7.84
N THR A 217 -22.18 -26.75 7.14
CA THR A 217 -20.99 -27.38 7.73
C THR A 217 -20.35 -26.50 8.80
N ALA A 218 -20.24 -25.18 8.55
CA ALA A 218 -19.70 -24.23 9.51
C ALA A 218 -20.58 -24.11 10.77
N LEU A 219 -21.91 -24.06 10.60
CA LEU A 219 -22.85 -24.04 11.72
C LEU A 219 -22.81 -25.34 12.51
N ALA A 220 -22.81 -26.50 11.83
CA ALA A 220 -22.73 -27.80 12.48
C ALA A 220 -21.43 -27.95 13.29
N PHE A 221 -20.29 -27.56 12.72
CA PHE A 221 -19.01 -27.58 13.41
C PHE A 221 -19.00 -26.64 14.61
N SER A 222 -19.47 -25.40 14.43
CA SER A 222 -19.52 -24.39 15.51
C SER A 222 -20.42 -24.84 16.65
N LEU A 223 -21.62 -25.36 16.33
CA LEU A 223 -22.56 -25.86 17.33
C LEU A 223 -21.98 -27.05 18.09
N THR A 224 -21.32 -27.97 17.39
CA THR A 224 -20.69 -29.15 18.01
C THR A 224 -19.55 -28.72 18.93
N LEU A 225 -18.71 -27.78 18.51
CA LEU A 225 -17.61 -27.27 19.32
C LEU A 225 -18.12 -26.51 20.56
N ILE A 226 -19.13 -25.65 20.40
CA ILE A 226 -19.72 -24.90 21.51
C ILE A 226 -20.36 -25.86 22.52
N THR A 227 -21.14 -26.84 22.05
CA THR A 227 -21.76 -27.83 22.95
C THR A 227 -20.72 -28.71 23.64
N PHE A 228 -19.64 -29.06 22.97
CA PHE A 228 -18.52 -29.79 23.56
C PHE A 228 -17.85 -28.98 24.67
N ILE A 229 -17.47 -27.72 24.39
CA ILE A 229 -16.83 -26.84 25.37
C ILE A 229 -17.78 -26.53 26.54
N ALA A 230 -19.06 -26.24 26.26
CA ALA A 230 -20.04 -25.90 27.29
C ALA A 230 -20.37 -27.07 28.24
N ARG A 231 -20.17 -28.31 27.79
CA ARG A 231 -20.39 -29.52 28.60
C ARG A 231 -19.08 -30.13 29.11
N ALA A 232 -17.93 -29.54 28.81
CA ALA A 232 -16.65 -30.05 29.24
C ALA A 232 -16.46 -29.83 30.75
N GLU A 233 -16.69 -30.87 31.54
CA GLU A 233 -16.31 -30.89 32.96
C GLU A 233 -14.90 -31.50 33.09
N LEU A 234 -13.89 -30.67 33.38
CA LEU A 234 -12.51 -31.14 33.56
C LEU A 234 -12.26 -31.84 34.90
N GLY A 235 -13.26 -31.88 35.80
CA GLY A 235 -13.15 -32.54 37.11
C GLY A 235 -12.02 -32.01 37.99
N ARG A 236 -11.48 -30.82 37.69
CA ARG A 236 -10.38 -30.17 38.39
C ARG A 236 -10.83 -28.76 38.81
N PRO A 237 -10.49 -28.30 40.02
CA PRO A 237 -10.76 -26.93 40.42
C PRO A 237 -10.01 -25.96 39.50
N SER A 238 -10.61 -24.79 39.23
CA SER A 238 -9.94 -23.72 38.49
C SER A 238 -8.82 -23.15 39.34
N VAL A 239 -7.60 -23.64 39.12
CA VAL A 239 -6.39 -23.02 39.65
C VAL A 239 -5.96 -21.99 38.61
N GLY A 240 -5.93 -20.71 38.99
CA GLY A 240 -5.52 -19.61 38.10
C GLY A 240 -4.03 -19.71 37.71
N LEU A 241 -3.50 -18.69 37.02
CA LEU A 241 -2.09 -18.68 36.65
C LEU A 241 -1.18 -18.03 37.72
N ASP A 242 -1.73 -17.45 38.77
CA ASP A 242 -0.98 -16.81 39.86
C ASP A 242 0.16 -17.69 40.43
N GLU A 243 -0.13 -18.94 40.76
CA GLU A 243 0.87 -19.87 41.31
C GLU A 243 1.94 -20.21 40.28
N ALA A 244 1.53 -20.46 39.03
CA ALA A 244 2.43 -20.71 37.91
C ALA A 244 3.32 -19.49 37.57
N ASN A 245 2.81 -18.29 37.81
CA ASN A 245 3.49 -17.01 37.56
C ASN A 245 4.28 -16.49 38.77
N SER A 246 4.27 -17.19 39.90
CA SER A 246 4.88 -16.73 41.16
C SER A 246 6.39 -16.45 41.05
N GLY A 247 7.10 -17.18 40.19
CA GLY A 247 8.52 -17.00 39.89
C GLY A 247 8.83 -16.03 38.74
N GLY A 248 7.80 -15.38 38.17
CA GLY A 248 7.88 -14.62 36.93
C GLY A 248 7.44 -15.44 35.72
N ASN A 249 6.58 -14.85 34.88
CA ASN A 249 5.99 -15.53 33.73
C ASN A 249 7.05 -15.93 32.68
N VAL A 250 8.10 -15.12 32.50
CA VAL A 250 9.17 -15.39 31.52
C VAL A 250 10.11 -16.47 32.04
N GLU A 251 10.50 -16.36 33.31
CA GLU A 251 11.41 -17.28 34.00
C GLU A 251 10.80 -18.68 34.08
N GLY A 252 9.52 -18.78 34.44
CA GLY A 252 8.78 -20.05 34.46
C GLY A 252 8.72 -20.70 33.08
N LEU A 253 8.40 -19.92 32.04
CA LEU A 253 8.35 -20.42 30.67
C LEU A 253 9.73 -20.87 30.18
N ALA A 254 10.79 -20.13 30.52
CA ALA A 254 12.17 -20.47 30.16
C ALA A 254 12.61 -21.79 30.80
N GLN A 255 12.25 -22.04 32.06
CA GLN A 255 12.55 -23.32 32.72
C GLN A 255 11.90 -24.48 31.96
N TYR A 256 10.60 -24.41 31.68
CA TYR A 256 9.93 -25.46 30.91
C TYR A 256 10.50 -25.62 29.50
N LEU A 257 10.77 -24.51 28.80
CA LEU A 257 11.26 -24.54 27.42
C LEU A 257 12.65 -25.17 27.31
N PHE A 258 13.55 -24.86 28.24
CA PHE A 258 14.94 -25.33 28.21
C PHE A 258 15.20 -26.61 29.02
N SER A 259 14.26 -27.09 29.84
CA SER A 259 14.35 -28.41 30.49
C SER A 259 13.52 -29.46 29.76
N ASP A 260 12.19 -29.34 29.84
CA ASP A 260 11.26 -30.41 29.50
C ASP A 260 10.96 -30.42 27.99
N TYR A 261 10.90 -29.23 27.39
CA TYR A 261 10.57 -29.04 25.99
C TYR A 261 11.78 -28.74 25.09
N VAL A 262 13.00 -29.02 25.55
CA VAL A 262 14.23 -28.76 24.78
C VAL A 262 14.21 -29.44 23.41
N TRP A 263 13.67 -30.66 23.33
CA TRP A 263 13.58 -31.37 22.06
C TRP A 263 12.59 -30.71 21.08
N ALA A 264 11.45 -30.24 21.58
CA ALA A 264 10.49 -29.49 20.77
C ALA A 264 11.11 -28.16 20.29
N PHE A 265 11.87 -27.49 21.14
CA PHE A 265 12.59 -26.26 20.80
C PHE A 265 13.64 -26.47 19.69
N GLU A 266 14.41 -27.55 19.76
CA GLU A 266 15.39 -27.92 18.72
C GLU A 266 14.72 -28.21 17.37
N VAL A 267 13.60 -28.95 17.37
CA VAL A 267 12.84 -29.25 16.15
C VAL A 267 12.30 -27.97 15.50
N ILE A 268 11.75 -27.05 16.29
CA ILE A 268 11.26 -25.75 15.78
C ILE A 268 12.43 -24.93 15.22
N SER A 269 13.59 -24.94 15.87
CA SER A 269 14.79 -24.22 15.40
C SER A 269 15.28 -24.77 14.06
N ALA A 270 15.33 -26.09 13.90
CA ALA A 270 15.68 -26.74 12.63
C ALA A 270 14.67 -26.40 11.51
N LEU A 271 13.37 -26.35 11.84
CA LEU A 271 12.32 -25.95 10.89
C LEU A 271 12.51 -24.50 10.43
N LEU A 272 12.81 -23.56 11.34
CA LEU A 272 13.01 -22.15 11.00
C LEU A 272 14.24 -21.93 10.11
N ILE A 273 15.35 -22.63 10.39
CA ILE A 273 16.55 -22.58 9.54
C ILE A 273 16.22 -23.11 8.14
N THR A 274 15.51 -24.24 8.07
CA THR A 274 15.12 -24.86 6.79
C THR A 274 14.20 -23.94 5.99
N ALA A 275 13.23 -23.29 6.64
CA ALA A 275 12.34 -22.33 6.00
C ALA A 275 13.09 -21.11 5.44
N ALA A 276 14.05 -20.56 6.20
CA ALA A 276 14.86 -19.44 5.75
C ALA A 276 15.75 -19.80 4.55
N LEU A 277 16.40 -20.97 4.58
CA LEU A 277 17.18 -21.49 3.45
C LEU A 277 16.28 -21.73 2.23
N GLY A 278 15.10 -22.32 2.44
CA GLY A 278 14.12 -22.54 1.38
C GLY A 278 13.70 -21.23 0.70
N ALA A 279 13.40 -20.19 1.49
CA ALA A 279 13.06 -18.88 0.96
C ALA A 279 14.22 -18.23 0.17
N MET A 280 15.46 -18.34 0.66
CA MET A 280 16.65 -17.80 -0.03
C MET A 280 16.89 -18.49 -1.38
N VAL A 281 16.78 -19.82 -1.42
CA VAL A 281 16.95 -20.59 -2.66
C VAL A 281 15.84 -20.26 -3.66
N LEU A 282 14.59 -20.14 -3.19
CA LEU A 282 13.45 -19.77 -4.05
C LEU A 282 13.54 -18.33 -4.58
N ALA A 283 14.15 -17.41 -3.82
CA ALA A 283 14.32 -16.01 -4.21
C ALA A 283 15.59 -15.75 -5.03
N HIS A 284 16.45 -16.75 -5.21
CA HIS A 284 17.69 -16.56 -5.96
C HIS A 284 17.39 -16.36 -7.45
N SER A 285 17.67 -15.14 -7.94
CA SER A 285 17.63 -14.80 -9.36
C SER A 285 19.04 -14.44 -9.83
N GLU A 286 19.47 -15.04 -10.93
CA GLU A 286 20.76 -14.71 -11.55
C GLU A 286 20.72 -13.29 -12.12
N LYS A 287 21.68 -12.44 -11.75
CA LYS A 287 21.83 -11.08 -12.29
C LYS A 287 22.62 -11.12 -13.59
N SER A 288 22.22 -10.33 -14.58
CA SER A 288 22.98 -10.15 -15.82
C SER A 288 24.23 -9.28 -15.58
N ASP A 289 25.35 -9.66 -16.19
CA ASP A 289 26.69 -9.07 -16.01
C ASP A 289 26.87 -7.65 -16.63
N VAL A 290 25.80 -6.98 -17.05
CA VAL A 290 25.89 -5.68 -17.74
C VAL A 290 26.08 -4.56 -16.71
N ALA A 291 27.35 -4.35 -16.32
CA ALA A 291 27.79 -3.51 -15.22
C ALA A 291 27.42 -2.01 -15.32
N ARG A 292 27.01 -1.44 -14.18
CA ARG A 292 26.78 0.02 -13.97
C ARG A 292 28.12 0.76 -13.89
N THR A 293 28.45 1.58 -14.89
CA THR A 293 29.64 2.45 -14.87
C THR A 293 29.56 3.52 -13.77
N SER A 294 30.69 3.79 -13.09
CA SER A 294 30.75 4.79 -12.01
C SER A 294 30.50 6.24 -12.49
N GLN A 295 29.95 7.09 -11.62
CA GLN A 295 29.66 8.50 -11.93
C GLN A 295 30.91 9.29 -12.35
N ARG A 296 32.07 8.96 -11.74
CA ARG A 296 33.38 9.52 -12.14
C ARG A 296 33.75 9.12 -13.56
N ALA A 297 33.54 7.86 -13.94
CA ALA A 297 33.78 7.40 -15.31
C ALA A 297 32.86 8.11 -16.33
N ARG A 298 31.58 8.32 -15.99
CA ARG A 298 30.64 9.09 -16.84
C ARG A 298 31.03 10.57 -16.96
N SER A 299 31.54 11.19 -15.89
CA SER A 299 32.02 12.58 -15.92
C SER A 299 33.28 12.73 -16.79
N ILE A 300 34.26 11.84 -16.62
CA ILE A 300 35.48 11.83 -17.46
C ILE A 300 35.12 11.65 -18.93
N ALA A 301 34.17 10.76 -19.24
CA ALA A 301 33.69 10.55 -20.60
C ALA A 301 33.00 11.78 -21.22
N ARG A 302 32.29 12.59 -20.44
CA ARG A 302 31.65 13.84 -20.94
C ARG A 302 32.67 14.90 -21.34
N PHE A 303 33.73 15.09 -20.55
CA PHE A 303 34.69 16.18 -20.77
C PHE A 303 35.90 15.81 -21.63
N ARG A 304 36.18 14.51 -21.82
CA ARG A 304 37.24 14.02 -22.75
C ARG A 304 36.69 13.56 -24.11
N GLY A 305 35.46 13.94 -24.44
CA GLY A 305 34.88 13.72 -25.77
C GLY A 305 35.56 14.55 -26.86
N LYS A 306 35.18 14.33 -28.13
CA LYS A 306 35.82 14.97 -29.29
C LYS A 306 35.55 16.48 -29.42
N SER A 307 34.59 17.05 -28.68
CA SER A 307 34.18 18.47 -28.76
C SER A 307 33.72 19.00 -27.41
N ILE A 308 34.00 20.28 -27.14
CA ILE A 308 33.58 21.00 -25.91
C ILE A 308 32.11 21.45 -26.02
N ALA A 309 31.53 21.52 -27.22
CA ALA A 309 30.14 21.94 -27.44
C ALA A 309 29.12 21.02 -26.73
N THR A 310 29.47 19.75 -26.51
CA THR A 310 28.65 18.77 -25.78
C THR A 310 28.82 18.82 -24.25
N ALA A 311 29.61 19.77 -23.72
CA ALA A 311 29.85 19.91 -22.28
C ALA A 311 28.72 20.66 -21.57
N ALA A 312 28.11 21.65 -22.24
CA ALA A 312 26.88 22.27 -21.79
C ALA A 312 25.73 21.32 -22.16
N GLY A 313 25.04 20.78 -21.17
CA GLY A 313 23.95 19.82 -21.39
C GLY A 313 22.90 20.36 -22.36
N LEU A 314 22.28 19.45 -23.09
CA LEU A 314 21.33 19.79 -24.16
C LEU A 314 20.01 20.28 -23.53
N PRO A 315 19.24 21.14 -24.23
CA PRO A 315 18.02 21.73 -23.68
C PRO A 315 17.03 20.64 -23.23
N GLY A 316 16.25 20.96 -22.20
CA GLY A 316 15.29 20.04 -21.61
C GLY A 316 14.25 19.53 -22.62
N SER A 317 13.82 18.29 -22.40
CA SER A 317 12.75 17.64 -23.15
C SER A 317 11.48 18.49 -23.24
N GLY A 318 11.03 18.80 -24.46
CA GLY A 318 9.70 19.39 -24.70
C GLY A 318 9.62 20.85 -25.16
N VAL A 319 10.72 21.60 -25.25
CA VAL A 319 10.71 23.05 -25.61
C VAL A 319 10.12 23.33 -27.02
N TYR A 320 10.01 22.30 -27.87
CA TYR A 320 9.54 22.37 -29.26
C TYR A 320 8.78 21.09 -29.69
N ALA A 321 8.14 20.37 -28.76
CA ALA A 321 7.42 19.13 -29.07
C ALA A 321 6.06 19.40 -29.74
N ARG A 322 5.67 18.55 -30.71
CA ARG A 322 4.37 18.64 -31.42
C ARG A 322 3.26 17.85 -30.74
N ASN A 323 3.60 16.96 -29.82
CA ASN A 323 2.68 16.15 -29.04
C ASN A 323 3.16 16.07 -27.60
N ASN A 324 2.23 15.76 -26.69
CA ASN A 324 2.49 15.69 -25.26
C ASN A 324 3.03 14.33 -24.81
N ALA A 325 3.53 13.51 -25.74
CA ALA A 325 4.11 12.23 -25.41
C ALA A 325 5.60 12.39 -25.09
N LEU A 326 6.07 11.70 -24.05
CA LEU A 326 7.44 11.83 -23.54
C LEU A 326 8.45 10.98 -24.33
N ASP A 327 7.97 10.07 -25.18
CA ASP A 327 8.74 9.17 -26.06
C ASP A 327 9.00 9.76 -27.46
N LEU A 328 8.51 10.96 -27.73
CA LEU A 328 8.61 11.61 -29.02
C LEU A 328 9.60 12.77 -28.98
N PRO A 329 10.50 12.88 -29.97
CA PRO A 329 11.48 13.95 -29.99
C PRO A 329 10.79 15.29 -30.20
N ALA A 330 11.08 16.24 -29.33
CA ALA A 330 10.89 17.66 -29.61
C ALA A 330 11.70 18.06 -30.84
N LEU A 331 11.19 19.05 -31.57
CA LEU A 331 11.92 19.61 -32.71
C LEU A 331 12.99 20.59 -32.23
N LEU A 332 13.97 20.88 -33.05
CA LEU A 332 14.87 22.00 -32.85
C LEU A 332 14.29 23.22 -33.59
N PRO A 333 14.79 24.43 -33.33
CA PRO A 333 14.38 25.62 -34.08
C PRO A 333 14.55 25.50 -35.59
N ASP A 334 15.44 24.61 -36.06
CA ASP A 334 15.70 24.29 -37.46
C ASP A 334 14.76 23.21 -38.03
N GLY A 335 13.80 22.71 -37.23
CA GLY A 335 12.84 21.68 -37.62
C GLY A 335 13.37 20.25 -37.61
N LYS A 336 14.61 20.02 -37.19
CA LYS A 336 15.15 18.66 -37.00
C LYS A 336 14.67 18.08 -35.66
N PRO A 337 14.37 16.78 -35.57
CA PRO A 337 14.08 16.13 -34.29
C PRO A 337 15.32 16.10 -33.38
N SER A 338 15.12 16.34 -32.08
CA SER A 338 16.15 16.24 -31.05
C SER A 338 15.93 15.00 -30.19
N ASP A 339 16.74 13.97 -30.37
CA ASP A 339 16.66 12.74 -29.56
C ASP A 339 16.94 12.98 -28.06
N LEU A 340 17.55 14.12 -27.74
CA LEU A 340 17.94 14.52 -26.39
C LEU A 340 16.77 15.08 -25.58
N SER A 341 15.71 15.44 -26.28
CA SER A 341 14.47 15.90 -25.71
C SER A 341 13.54 14.76 -25.29
N ILE A 342 14.03 13.52 -25.35
CA ILE A 342 13.31 12.33 -24.90
C ILE A 342 13.88 11.92 -23.55
N ALA A 343 13.03 11.48 -22.63
CA ALA A 343 13.48 11.03 -21.32
C ALA A 343 14.51 9.90 -21.47
N GLU A 344 15.69 10.02 -20.84
CA GLU A 344 16.77 9.01 -20.99
C GLU A 344 16.32 7.61 -20.56
N VAL A 345 15.33 7.51 -19.69
CA VAL A 345 14.74 6.22 -19.29
C VAL A 345 14.05 5.52 -20.48
N LEU A 346 13.32 6.26 -21.32
CA LEU A 346 12.66 5.73 -22.53
C LEU A 346 13.66 5.38 -23.62
N HIS A 347 14.65 6.27 -23.82
CA HIS A 347 15.73 6.03 -24.78
C HIS A 347 16.53 4.74 -24.46
N ARG A 348 16.74 4.44 -23.17
CA ARG A 348 17.42 3.22 -22.72
C ARG A 348 16.58 1.95 -22.86
N ARG A 349 15.25 2.07 -22.80
CA ARG A 349 14.34 0.93 -23.01
C ARG A 349 14.15 0.60 -24.49
N GLY A 350 14.42 1.56 -25.38
CA GLY A 350 14.16 1.42 -26.81
C GLY A 350 12.71 1.74 -27.18
N ASP A 351 11.91 2.20 -26.21
CA ASP A 351 10.52 2.62 -26.40
C ASP A 351 10.45 4.06 -26.93
N VAL A 352 11.19 4.30 -28.02
CA VAL A 352 11.34 5.62 -28.66
C VAL A 352 10.88 5.53 -30.09
N ALA A 353 9.99 6.43 -30.48
CA ALA A 353 9.52 6.50 -31.86
C ALA A 353 10.65 6.96 -32.79
N GLU A 354 10.68 6.45 -34.02
CA GLU A 354 11.77 6.71 -34.96
C GLU A 354 11.80 8.19 -35.38
N SER A 355 12.85 8.91 -34.98
CA SER A 355 12.92 10.37 -35.06
C SER A 355 12.83 10.91 -36.49
N LYS A 356 13.36 10.17 -37.48
CA LYS A 356 13.33 10.54 -38.90
C LYS A 356 11.93 10.75 -39.46
N SER A 357 10.93 10.03 -38.94
CA SER A 357 9.55 10.13 -39.41
C SER A 357 8.87 11.47 -39.04
N TYR A 358 9.46 12.22 -38.10
CA TYR A 358 8.94 13.48 -37.60
C TYR A 358 9.65 14.72 -38.16
N GLN A 359 10.57 14.54 -39.12
CA GLN A 359 11.29 15.64 -39.75
C GLN A 359 10.35 16.49 -40.63
N LEU A 360 10.34 17.80 -40.42
CA LEU A 360 9.56 18.72 -41.25
C LEU A 360 10.33 19.07 -42.53
N GLU A 361 9.78 18.68 -43.68
CA GLU A 361 10.27 19.12 -44.99
C GLU A 361 9.72 20.52 -45.32
N GLY A 362 10.58 21.43 -45.79
CA GLY A 362 10.19 22.76 -46.29
C GLY A 362 10.50 23.97 -45.39
N LEU A 363 11.18 23.78 -44.25
CA LEU A 363 11.73 24.90 -43.48
C LEU A 363 13.05 25.41 -44.12
N PRO A 364 13.34 26.72 -44.07
CA PRO A 364 14.61 27.26 -44.57
C PRO A 364 15.76 26.58 -43.82
N LYS A 365 16.62 25.90 -44.57
CA LYS A 365 17.73 25.11 -44.02
C LYS A 365 18.81 26.08 -43.62
N ILE A 366 18.97 26.28 -42.31
CA ILE A 366 20.08 27.06 -41.79
C ILE A 366 21.36 26.25 -42.02
N ASP A 367 22.34 26.82 -42.72
CA ASP A 367 23.64 26.21 -42.95
C ASP A 367 24.48 26.12 -41.65
N ASP A 368 25.57 25.37 -41.68
CA ASP A 368 26.46 25.19 -40.51
C ASP A 368 27.13 26.51 -40.05
N GLU A 369 26.93 27.61 -40.77
CA GLU A 369 27.40 28.97 -40.49
C GLU A 369 26.28 29.90 -39.95
N GLY A 370 25.03 29.42 -39.85
CA GLY A 370 23.92 30.17 -39.27
C GLY A 370 23.11 31.02 -40.26
N ASN A 371 23.31 30.87 -41.57
CA ASN A 371 22.58 31.59 -42.61
C ASN A 371 21.38 30.78 -43.12
N LYS A 372 20.26 31.47 -43.40
CA LYS A 372 18.96 30.88 -43.76
C LYS A 372 18.88 30.31 -45.18
#